data_AF-A0A077MDG9-F1
#
_entry.id   AF-A0A077MDG9-F1
#
_cell.length_a   1.000
_cell.length_b   1.000
_cell.length_c   1.000
_cell.angle_alpha   90.00
_cell.angle_beta   90.00
_cell.angle_gamma   90.00
#
_symmetry.space_group_name_H-M   'P 1'
#
loop_
_entity.id
_entity.type
_entity.pdbx_description
1 polymer ?
#
loop_
_entity_poly.entity_id
_entity_poly.type
_entity_poly.pdbx_seq_one_letter_code
_entity_poly.pdbx_strand_id
1 'polypeptide(L)'
;MKLWNDGEGTYEFPPYCYTAREAIEFWSKVEISDRTLNHFISGYAMLLNEHKSYLRSEWELKNPQPRRDVEGWKARRDAAIKEGMSSWPRLDAPMVRPVLRIMQMRLSSRTMPPDERQRLFDTLVSLPGYPRPATIERVYASYRGHLLIPYMVDPEFYDLPEIPQRP
;
A
#
# COMPACT_ATOMS: atom_id res chain seq x y z
N MET A 1 -31.46 -11.49 -9.95
CA MET A 1 -30.11 -12.09 -10.05
C MET A 1 -29.39 -11.79 -8.74
N LYS A 2 -29.29 -12.76 -7.83
CA LYS A 2 -28.58 -12.59 -6.55
C LYS A 2 -27.09 -12.62 -6.88
N LEU A 3 -26.45 -11.46 -6.80
CA LEU A 3 -25.12 -11.23 -7.36
C LEU A 3 -23.98 -11.70 -6.46
N TRP A 4 -24.24 -11.96 -5.18
CA TRP A 4 -23.30 -12.60 -4.27
C TRP A 4 -23.98 -12.91 -2.93
N ASN A 5 -23.43 -13.83 -2.14
CA ASN A 5 -23.82 -14.01 -0.74
C ASN A 5 -22.90 -13.10 0.09
N ASP A 6 -23.43 -12.19 0.90
CA ASP A 6 -22.64 -11.23 1.71
C ASP A 6 -21.64 -11.89 2.69
N GLY A 7 -21.67 -13.23 2.80
CA GLY A 7 -20.81 -14.04 3.67
C GLY A 7 -19.82 -14.97 2.95
N GLU A 8 -19.63 -14.83 1.64
CA GLU A 8 -18.54 -15.55 0.97
C GLU A 8 -17.27 -14.69 0.99
N GLY A 9 -16.10 -15.31 1.11
CA GLY A 9 -14.80 -14.64 1.02
C GLY A 9 -14.29 -13.96 2.30
N THR A 10 -12.99 -14.12 2.55
CA THR A 10 -12.26 -13.40 3.61
C THR A 10 -11.27 -12.43 2.97
N TYR A 11 -10.58 -11.63 3.76
CA TYR A 11 -9.52 -10.77 3.26
C TYR A 11 -8.42 -11.59 2.52
N GLU A 12 -8.08 -12.76 3.06
CA GLU A 12 -7.06 -13.66 2.52
C GLU A 12 -7.58 -14.51 1.35
N PHE A 13 -8.88 -14.82 1.35
CA PHE A 13 -9.57 -15.55 0.29
C PHE A 13 -10.70 -14.70 -0.30
N PRO A 14 -10.37 -13.60 -0.99
CA PRO A 14 -11.38 -12.73 -1.55
C PRO A 14 -12.06 -13.44 -2.72
N PRO A 15 -13.30 -13.07 -3.03
CA PRO A 15 -13.95 -13.58 -4.20
C PRO A 15 -13.45 -12.99 -5.50
N TYR A 16 -13.86 -13.63 -6.58
CA TYR A 16 -13.76 -13.02 -7.90
C TYR A 16 -14.75 -11.86 -8.02
N CYS A 17 -14.23 -10.64 -8.04
CA CYS A 17 -14.99 -9.45 -8.41
C CYS A 17 -14.83 -9.21 -9.92
N TYR A 18 -15.94 -9.18 -10.65
CA TYR A 18 -15.96 -8.94 -12.10
C TYR A 18 -16.32 -7.49 -12.45
N THR A 19 -16.93 -6.77 -11.52
CA THR A 19 -17.30 -5.35 -11.66
C THR A 19 -16.65 -4.46 -10.59
N ALA A 20 -16.53 -3.17 -10.89
CA ALA A 20 -16.05 -2.17 -9.94
C ALA A 20 -16.94 -2.13 -8.68
N ARG A 21 -18.25 -2.25 -8.86
CA ARG A 21 -19.23 -2.22 -7.77
C ARG A 21 -19.03 -3.38 -6.79
N GLU A 22 -18.83 -4.60 -7.30
CA GLU A 22 -18.58 -5.78 -6.47
C GLU A 22 -17.30 -5.62 -5.64
N ALA A 23 -16.22 -5.15 -6.26
CA ALA A 23 -14.97 -4.93 -5.54
C ALA A 23 -15.09 -3.84 -4.47
N ILE A 24 -15.75 -2.72 -4.77
CA ILE A 24 -15.98 -1.66 -3.80
C ILE A 24 -16.81 -2.19 -2.63
N GLU A 25 -17.89 -2.91 -2.92
CA GLU A 25 -18.81 -3.44 -1.91
C GLU A 25 -18.11 -4.44 -0.98
N PHE A 26 -17.34 -5.39 -1.53
CA PHE A 26 -16.61 -6.37 -0.73
C PHE A 26 -15.48 -5.73 0.08
N TRP A 27 -14.54 -5.06 -0.59
CA TRP A 27 -13.32 -4.57 0.06
C TRP A 27 -13.58 -3.42 1.03
N SER A 28 -14.67 -2.67 0.89
CA SER A 28 -15.02 -1.63 1.86
C SER A 28 -15.48 -2.16 3.21
N LYS A 29 -15.98 -3.42 3.25
CA LYS A 29 -16.60 -4.03 4.43
C LYS A 29 -15.74 -5.13 5.06
N VAL A 30 -15.00 -5.89 4.24
CA VAL A 30 -14.24 -7.07 4.71
C VAL A 30 -13.37 -6.74 5.92
N GLU A 31 -13.42 -7.62 6.92
CA GLU A 31 -12.61 -7.52 8.12
C GLU A 31 -11.14 -7.80 7.79
N ILE A 32 -10.24 -7.02 8.39
CA ILE A 32 -8.79 -7.19 8.23
C ILE A 32 -8.22 -7.44 9.61
N SER A 33 -7.54 -8.58 9.77
CA SER A 33 -6.91 -8.95 11.03
C SER A 33 -5.85 -7.93 11.44
N ASP A 34 -5.68 -7.73 12.76
CA ASP A 34 -4.65 -6.83 13.28
C ASP A 34 -3.24 -7.29 12.89
N ARG A 35 -3.03 -8.60 12.69
CA ARG A 35 -1.75 -9.14 12.23
C ARG A 35 -1.42 -8.69 10.81
N THR A 36 -2.37 -8.80 9.88
CA THR A 36 -2.21 -8.27 8.52
C THR A 36 -1.94 -6.77 8.54
N LEU A 37 -2.63 -6.01 9.39
CA LEU A 37 -2.40 -4.57 9.52
C LEU A 37 -1.00 -4.26 10.06
N ASN A 38 -0.53 -4.98 11.07
CA ASN A 38 0.80 -4.79 11.64
C ASN A 38 1.91 -5.16 10.64
N HIS A 39 1.72 -6.21 9.85
CA HIS A 39 2.65 -6.58 8.79
C HIS A 39 2.72 -5.50 7.70
N PHE A 40 1.56 -4.98 7.28
CA PHE A 40 1.49 -3.88 6.33
C PHE A 40 2.16 -2.60 6.85
N ILE A 41 1.91 -2.21 8.11
CA ILE A 41 2.56 -1.07 8.77
C ILE A 41 4.07 -1.26 8.80
N SER A 42 4.53 -2.46 9.14
CA SER A 42 5.96 -2.79 9.22
C SER A 42 6.62 -2.70 7.84
N GLY A 43 6.00 -3.28 6.82
CA GLY A 43 6.47 -3.17 5.43
C GLY A 43 6.54 -1.73 4.94
N TYR A 44 5.53 -0.91 5.26
CA TYR A 44 5.55 0.51 4.94
C TYR A 44 6.71 1.26 5.61
N ALA A 45 6.96 0.99 6.89
CA ALA A 45 8.08 1.58 7.62
C ALA A 45 9.43 1.13 7.07
N MET A 46 9.57 -0.14 6.66
CA MET A 46 10.77 -0.67 6.01
C MET A 46 11.05 0.07 4.70
N LEU A 47 10.08 0.16 3.79
CA LEU A 47 10.24 0.88 2.51
C LEU A 47 10.60 2.36 2.70
N LEU A 48 10.01 3.00 3.71
CA LEU A 48 10.30 4.38 4.06
C LEU A 48 11.75 4.54 4.54
N ASN A 49 12.26 3.60 5.34
CA ASN A 49 13.64 3.61 5.82
C ASN A 49 14.66 3.26 4.72
N GLU A 50 14.32 2.32 3.83
CA GLU A 50 15.12 1.98 2.65
C GLU A 50 15.25 3.19 1.74
N HIS A 51 14.15 3.90 1.45
CA HIS A 51 14.21 5.09 0.62
C HIS A 51 15.01 6.23 1.26
N LYS A 52 14.85 6.46 2.57
CA LYS A 52 15.70 7.41 3.31
C LYS A 52 17.18 7.06 3.21
N SER A 53 17.51 5.78 3.34
CA SER A 53 18.89 5.28 3.21
C SER A 53 19.43 5.49 1.80
N TYR A 54 18.62 5.21 0.77
CA TYR A 54 18.96 5.49 -0.61
C TYR A 54 19.24 6.97 -0.86
N LEU A 55 18.33 7.87 -0.45
CA LEU A 55 18.50 9.32 -0.59
C LEU A 55 19.76 9.82 0.12
N ARG A 56 20.04 9.27 1.31
CA ARG A 56 21.27 9.56 2.05
C ARG A 56 22.49 9.17 1.24
N SER A 57 22.58 7.92 0.82
CA SER A 57 23.75 7.39 0.09
C SER A 57 23.98 8.15 -1.22
N GLU A 58 22.91 8.43 -1.98
CA GLU A 58 22.99 9.23 -3.21
C GLU A 58 23.50 10.64 -2.97
N TRP A 59 23.05 11.28 -1.90
CA TRP A 59 23.50 12.63 -1.56
C TRP A 59 24.94 12.64 -1.09
N GLU A 60 25.35 11.70 -0.24
CA GLU A 60 26.71 11.59 0.31
C GLU A 60 27.73 11.24 -0.79
N LEU A 61 27.34 10.45 -1.79
CA LEU A 61 28.15 10.17 -2.99
C LEU A 61 28.44 11.44 -3.80
N LYS A 62 27.43 12.31 -3.96
CA LYS A 62 27.54 13.57 -4.72
C LYS A 62 28.17 14.70 -3.90
N ASN A 63 28.13 14.58 -2.58
CA ASN A 63 28.61 15.59 -1.63
C ASN A 63 29.52 14.92 -0.59
N PRO A 64 30.78 14.58 -0.93
CA PRO A 64 31.69 13.92 0.00
C PRO A 64 31.85 14.71 1.30
N GLN A 65 31.93 14.00 2.43
CA GLN A 65 32.04 14.63 3.74
C GLN A 65 33.31 15.50 3.85
N PRO A 66 33.18 16.79 4.20
CA PRO A 66 34.34 17.66 4.33
C PRO A 66 35.08 17.42 5.65
N ARG A 67 36.38 17.73 5.66
CA ARG A 67 37.21 17.66 6.88
C ARG A 67 36.91 18.78 7.89
N ARG A 68 36.32 19.89 7.44
CA ARG A 68 35.89 21.04 8.24
C ARG A 68 34.39 21.25 8.00
N ASP A 69 33.67 21.82 8.96
CA ASP A 69 32.21 22.04 8.88
C ASP A 69 31.38 20.75 8.67
N VAL A 70 31.62 19.74 9.51
CA VAL A 70 30.83 18.49 9.48
C VAL A 70 29.37 18.75 9.81
N GLU A 71 29.08 19.68 10.72
CA GLU A 71 27.70 19.98 11.13
C GLU A 71 26.90 20.71 10.03
N GLY A 72 27.50 21.68 9.34
CA GLY A 72 26.86 22.32 8.18
C GLY A 72 26.62 21.33 7.04
N TRP A 73 27.53 20.38 6.84
CA TRP A 73 27.33 19.29 5.87
C TRP A 73 26.17 18.36 6.27
N LYS A 74 26.09 17.92 7.53
CA LYS A 74 24.96 17.11 8.03
C LYS A 74 23.62 17.85 7.88
N ALA A 75 23.58 19.14 8.19
CA ALA A 75 22.37 19.93 8.05
C ALA A 75 21.88 20.00 6.59
N ARG A 76 22.79 20.18 5.62
CA ARG A 76 22.44 20.16 4.19
C ARG A 76 21.95 18.79 3.74
N ARG A 77 22.59 17.71 4.20
CA ARG A 77 22.15 16.34 3.94
C ARG A 77 20.74 16.09 4.46
N ASP A 78 20.50 16.42 5.72
CA ASP A 78 19.22 16.16 6.38
C ASP A 78 18.10 17.00 5.76
N ALA A 79 18.40 18.23 5.31
CA ALA A 79 17.48 19.06 4.53
C ALA A 79 17.14 18.41 3.18
N ALA A 80 18.14 17.92 2.43
CA ALA A 80 17.93 17.24 1.16
C ALA A 80 17.13 15.94 1.31
N ILE A 81 17.40 15.15 2.35
CA ILE A 81 16.61 13.95 2.67
C ILE A 81 15.17 14.35 3.00
N LYS A 82 14.96 15.39 3.82
CA LYS A 82 13.62 15.89 4.17
C LYS A 82 12.85 16.34 2.92
N GLU A 83 13.51 17.03 2.00
CA GLU A 83 12.93 17.44 0.71
C GLU A 83 12.56 16.23 -0.14
N GLY A 84 13.48 15.26 -0.32
CA GLY A 84 13.20 14.04 -1.08
C GLY A 84 12.06 13.20 -0.49
N MET A 85 11.92 13.21 0.84
CA MET A 85 10.83 12.53 1.55
C MET A 85 9.50 13.29 1.53
N SER A 86 9.44 14.54 1.05
CA SER A 86 8.23 15.38 1.12
C SER A 86 7.03 14.83 0.34
N SER A 87 7.29 14.05 -0.71
CA SER A 87 6.27 13.38 -1.52
C SER A 87 5.78 12.07 -0.91
N TRP A 88 6.46 11.56 0.12
CA TRP A 88 6.10 10.31 0.77
C TRP A 88 4.95 10.58 1.75
N PRO A 89 3.76 9.98 1.54
CA PRO A 89 2.64 10.23 2.44
C PRO A 89 2.95 9.71 3.84
N ARG A 90 2.24 10.21 4.86
CA ARG A 90 2.26 9.59 6.18
C ARG A 90 1.19 8.51 6.24
N LEU A 91 1.48 7.42 6.93
CA LEU A 91 0.52 6.35 7.19
C LEU A 91 0.15 6.36 8.67
N ASP A 92 -0.84 7.18 9.01
CA ASP A 92 -1.36 7.28 10.37
C ASP A 92 -2.37 6.16 10.65
N ALA A 93 -2.54 5.78 11.92
CA ALA A 93 -3.38 4.63 12.31
C ALA A 93 -4.80 4.61 11.68
N PRO A 94 -5.54 5.74 11.58
CA PRO A 94 -6.86 5.75 10.95
C PRO A 94 -6.85 5.43 9.45
N MET A 95 -5.69 5.57 8.78
CA MET A 95 -5.55 5.44 7.33
C MET A 95 -5.13 4.04 6.90
N VAL A 96 -4.55 3.24 7.81
CA VAL A 96 -3.98 1.92 7.50
C VAL A 96 -5.01 1.02 6.81
N ARG A 97 -6.17 0.80 7.45
CA ARG A 97 -7.25 -0.04 6.91
C ARG A 97 -7.76 0.48 5.55
N PRO A 98 -8.16 1.76 5.41
CA PRO A 98 -8.58 2.30 4.12
C PRO A 98 -7.55 2.15 3.00
N VAL A 99 -6.27 2.47 3.26
CA VAL A 99 -5.20 2.38 2.26
C VAL A 99 -5.00 0.93 1.82
N LEU A 100 -4.97 -0.01 2.77
CA LEU A 100 -4.82 -1.43 2.46
C LEU A 100 -5.99 -1.97 1.62
N ARG A 101 -7.23 -1.59 1.95
CA ARG A 101 -8.43 -1.94 1.16
C ARG A 101 -8.33 -1.42 -0.27
N ILE A 102 -7.92 -0.17 -0.45
CA ILE A 102 -7.74 0.44 -1.77
C ILE A 102 -6.68 -0.32 -2.58
N MET A 103 -5.59 -0.73 -1.94
CA MET A 103 -4.56 -1.53 -2.60
C MET A 103 -5.10 -2.89 -3.06
N GLN A 104 -5.88 -3.56 -2.21
CA GLN A 104 -6.54 -4.82 -2.57
C GLN A 104 -7.57 -4.65 -3.69
N MET A 105 -8.41 -3.60 -3.65
CA MET A 105 -9.33 -3.28 -4.76
C MET A 105 -8.56 -3.18 -6.09
N ARG A 106 -7.44 -2.46 -6.11
CA ARG A 106 -6.60 -2.34 -7.29
C ARG A 106 -6.04 -3.70 -7.74
N LEU A 107 -5.60 -4.55 -6.81
CA LEU A 107 -5.07 -5.88 -7.15
C LEU A 107 -6.15 -6.80 -7.71
N SER A 108 -7.35 -6.81 -7.12
CA SER A 108 -8.51 -7.56 -7.60
C SER A 108 -8.98 -7.11 -8.98
N SER A 109 -8.69 -5.87 -9.40
CA SER A 109 -9.06 -5.37 -10.72
C SER A 109 -8.46 -6.14 -11.90
N ARG A 110 -7.46 -7.00 -11.64
CA ARG A 110 -6.79 -7.84 -12.65
C ARG A 110 -7.75 -8.82 -13.32
N THR A 111 -8.80 -9.26 -12.62
CA THR A 111 -9.82 -10.18 -13.14
C THR A 111 -10.97 -9.48 -13.85
N MET A 112 -11.01 -8.14 -13.83
CA MET A 112 -12.09 -7.34 -14.43
C MET A 112 -11.84 -7.03 -15.90
N PRO A 113 -12.92 -6.86 -16.70
CA PRO A 113 -12.85 -6.23 -18.02
C PRO A 113 -12.24 -4.82 -17.97
N PRO A 114 -11.64 -4.33 -19.07
CA PRO A 114 -10.96 -3.02 -19.10
C PRO A 114 -11.84 -1.85 -18.63
N ASP A 115 -13.11 -1.79 -19.06
CA ASP A 115 -14.03 -0.70 -18.71
C ASP A 115 -14.36 -0.69 -17.21
N GLU A 116 -14.60 -1.85 -16.62
CA GLU A 116 -14.85 -1.99 -15.17
C GLU A 116 -13.60 -1.68 -14.35
N ARG A 117 -12.43 -2.09 -14.84
CA ARG A 117 -11.15 -1.73 -14.23
C ARG A 117 -10.95 -0.21 -14.20
N GLN A 118 -11.21 0.46 -15.31
CA GLN A 118 -11.08 1.92 -15.38
C GLN A 118 -12.07 2.63 -14.45
N ARG A 119 -13.33 2.16 -14.40
CA ARG A 119 -14.34 2.66 -13.45
C ARG A 119 -13.87 2.53 -11.99
N LEU A 120 -13.28 1.40 -11.64
CA LEU A 120 -12.71 1.22 -10.30
C LEU A 120 -11.56 2.20 -10.05
N PHE A 121 -10.64 2.34 -10.99
CA PHE A 121 -9.49 3.25 -10.85
C PHE A 121 -9.90 4.70 -10.67
N ASP A 122 -10.95 5.14 -11.37
CA ASP A 122 -11.49 6.50 -11.31
C ASP A 122 -12.43 6.74 -10.11
N THR A 123 -12.74 5.69 -9.34
CA THR A 123 -13.59 5.81 -8.16
C THR A 123 -12.93 6.72 -7.13
N LEU A 124 -13.66 7.76 -6.72
CA LEU A 124 -13.24 8.68 -5.69
C LEU A 124 -13.48 8.09 -4.29
N VAL A 125 -12.42 8.08 -3.50
CA VAL A 125 -12.44 7.62 -2.11
C VAL A 125 -12.01 8.76 -1.18
N SER A 126 -12.70 8.84 -0.04
CA SER A 126 -12.35 9.77 1.02
C SER A 126 -11.45 9.06 2.02
N LEU A 127 -10.26 9.63 2.28
CA LEU A 127 -9.31 9.12 3.24
C LEU A 127 -9.15 10.10 4.41
N PRO A 128 -9.00 9.61 5.65
CA PRO A 128 -8.57 10.45 6.75
C PRO A 128 -7.26 11.18 6.38
N GLY A 129 -7.17 12.47 6.71
CA GLY A 129 -5.98 13.28 6.41
C GLY A 129 -5.87 13.82 4.98
N TYR A 130 -6.75 13.41 4.06
CA TYR A 130 -6.81 13.99 2.71
C TYR A 130 -7.79 15.17 2.69
N PRO A 131 -7.41 16.33 2.13
CA PRO A 131 -8.30 17.50 2.06
C PRO A 131 -9.43 17.34 1.03
N ARG A 132 -9.28 16.41 0.08
CA ARG A 132 -10.25 16.12 -0.98
C ARG A 132 -10.26 14.62 -1.29
N PRO A 133 -11.38 14.07 -1.79
CA PRO A 133 -11.40 12.72 -2.33
C PRO A 133 -10.32 12.54 -3.40
N ALA A 134 -9.71 11.36 -3.41
CA ALA A 134 -8.71 10.96 -4.40
C ALA A 134 -9.18 9.71 -5.12
N THR A 135 -8.70 9.49 -6.34
CA THR A 135 -8.99 8.25 -7.07
C THR A 135 -8.24 7.07 -6.44
N ILE A 136 -8.78 5.86 -6.58
CA ILE A 136 -8.12 4.61 -6.14
C ILE A 136 -6.70 4.53 -6.70
N GLU A 137 -6.53 4.81 -8.00
CA GLU A 137 -5.21 4.75 -8.65
C GLU A 137 -4.24 5.79 -8.06
N ARG A 138 -4.70 7.01 -7.79
CA ARG A 138 -3.86 8.04 -7.18
C ARG A 138 -3.39 7.64 -5.80
N VAL A 139 -4.26 7.05 -4.98
CA VAL A 139 -3.88 6.54 -3.65
C VAL A 139 -2.86 5.40 -3.81
N TYR A 140 -3.16 4.40 -4.64
CA TYR A 140 -2.24 3.27 -4.89
C TYR A 140 -0.85 3.76 -5.30
N ALA A 141 -0.76 4.71 -6.24
CA ALA A 141 0.49 5.31 -6.68
C ALA A 141 1.21 6.09 -5.55
N SER A 142 0.48 6.92 -4.80
CA SER A 142 1.06 7.77 -3.73
C SER A 142 1.73 6.93 -2.64
N TYR A 143 1.12 5.79 -2.28
CA TYR A 143 1.68 4.86 -1.29
C TYR A 143 2.61 3.81 -1.90
N ARG A 144 2.92 3.88 -3.19
CA ARG A 144 3.76 2.91 -3.91
C ARG A 144 3.26 1.47 -3.71
N GLY A 145 1.95 1.27 -3.88
CA GLY A 145 1.28 0.01 -3.58
C GLY A 145 1.90 -1.22 -4.24
N HIS A 146 2.60 -1.06 -5.38
CA HIS A 146 3.33 -2.15 -6.03
C HIS A 146 4.49 -2.71 -5.19
N LEU A 147 5.16 -1.88 -4.38
CA LEU A 147 6.23 -2.32 -3.47
C LEU A 147 5.67 -2.95 -2.20
N LEU A 148 4.41 -2.66 -1.88
CA LEU A 148 3.77 -3.12 -0.64
C LEU A 148 3.11 -4.47 -0.76
N ILE A 149 2.98 -5.04 -1.97
CA ILE A 149 2.27 -6.30 -2.22
C ILE A 149 2.70 -7.43 -1.26
N PRO A 150 4.01 -7.66 -0.98
CA PRO A 150 4.44 -8.72 -0.05
C PRO A 150 3.99 -8.51 1.39
N TYR A 151 3.55 -7.30 1.73
CA TYR A 151 3.15 -6.90 3.07
C TYR A 151 1.63 -6.76 3.23
N MET A 152 0.85 -7.08 2.19
CA MET A 152 -0.60 -6.93 2.22
C MET A 152 -1.32 -8.14 2.81
N VAL A 153 -0.64 -9.24 3.10
CA VAL A 153 -1.24 -10.45 3.68
C VAL A 153 -0.41 -10.93 4.87
N ASP A 154 -1.01 -11.73 5.74
CA ASP A 154 -0.29 -12.35 6.88
C ASP A 154 0.88 -13.21 6.36
N PRO A 155 2.13 -12.99 6.83
CA PRO A 155 3.27 -13.82 6.43
C PRO A 155 3.09 -15.30 6.80
N GLU A 156 2.42 -15.64 7.91
CA GLU A 156 2.17 -17.03 8.31
C GLU A 156 1.14 -17.74 7.40
N PHE A 157 0.41 -16.98 6.57
CA PHE A 157 -0.51 -17.55 5.58
C PHE A 157 0.23 -18.34 4.49
N TYR A 158 1.49 -18.01 4.22
CA TYR A 158 2.33 -18.73 3.26
C TYR A 158 3.05 -19.95 3.85
N ASP A 159 3.05 -20.10 5.19
CA ASP A 159 3.66 -21.24 5.90
C ASP A 159 2.69 -22.42 6.10
N LEU A 160 1.53 -22.39 5.45
CA LEU A 160 0.63 -23.55 5.44
C LEU A 160 1.31 -24.71 4.66
N PRO A 161 1.43 -25.92 5.25
CA PRO A 161 2.01 -27.05 4.55
C PRO A 161 1.23 -27.31 3.27
N GLU A 162 1.94 -27.52 2.16
CA GLU A 162 1.35 -27.92 0.88
C GLU A 162 0.31 -29.01 1.12
N ILE A 163 -0.94 -28.74 0.76
CA ILE A 163 -1.98 -29.75 0.79
C ILE A 163 -1.47 -30.88 -0.11
N PRO A 164 -1.26 -32.12 0.41
CA PRO A 164 -0.79 -33.21 -0.41
C PRO A 164 -1.78 -33.38 -1.56
N GLN A 165 -1.27 -33.23 -2.78
CA GLN A 165 -2.00 -33.54 -4.01
C GLN A 165 -2.54 -34.96 -3.83
N ARG A 166 -3.87 -35.12 -3.75
CA ARG A 166 -4.48 -36.45 -3.65
C ARG A 166 -4.11 -37.25 -4.92
N PRO A 167 -3.84 -38.57 -4.76
CA PRO A 167 -3.37 -39.44 -5.84
C PRO A 167 -4.34 -39.56 -7.00
#